data_AF-A0A966K0Z6-F1
#
_entry.id   AF-A0A966K0Z6-F1
#
_cell.length_a   1.000
_cell.length_b   1.000
_cell.length_c   1.000
_cell.angle_alpha   90.00
_cell.angle_beta   90.00
_cell.angle_gamma   90.00
#
_symmetry.space_group_name_H-M   'P 1'
#
loop_
_entity.id
_entity.type
_entity.pdbx_description
1 polymer ?
#
loop_
_entity_poly.entity_id
_entity_poly.type
_entity_poly.pdbx_seq_one_letter_code
_entity_poly.pdbx_strand_id
1 'polypeptide(L)'
;MPIPFEYGSGFPTLLRKEIKRFYKVAFQTVAAPVLTAVLYLMIFGHVLEGRLVVYDKLTYTAFLIPGLVMMSVLQNAFANTSSSLIQSKITGNLVFVLLAPLTHLEFYSAYVLAAVFRGVVVGLGVLLITLFFDVPAMQNPVWILLFAFMGAAILGGLGL
;
A
#
# COMPACT_ATOMS: atom_id res chain seq x y z
N MET A 1 47.79 5.77 0.53
CA MET A 1 46.69 6.76 0.50
C MET A 1 45.39 5.98 0.61
N PRO A 2 44.60 6.10 1.69
CA PRO A 2 43.34 5.40 1.76
C PRO A 2 42.42 5.97 0.67
N ILE A 3 41.91 5.08 -0.18
CA ILE A 3 40.83 5.35 -1.12
C ILE A 3 39.69 6.03 -0.36
N PRO A 4 39.19 7.20 -0.80
CA PRO A 4 37.99 7.76 -0.20
C PRO A 4 36.87 6.75 -0.44
N PHE A 5 36.28 6.24 0.64
CA PHE A 5 35.05 5.48 0.52
C PHE A 5 34.02 6.42 -0.11
N GLU A 6 33.67 6.21 -1.38
CA GLU A 6 32.44 6.77 -1.95
C GLU A 6 31.30 6.09 -1.20
N TYR A 7 30.88 6.69 -0.09
CA TYR A 7 29.65 6.31 0.58
C TYR A 7 28.51 6.66 -0.39
N GLY A 8 28.04 5.69 -1.16
CA GLY A 8 26.78 5.81 -1.87
C GLY A 8 25.67 6.22 -0.90
N SER A 9 24.67 6.94 -1.38
CA SER A 9 23.52 7.38 -0.57
C SER A 9 22.95 6.21 0.25
N GLY A 10 22.59 6.46 1.51
CA GLY A 10 22.00 5.43 2.38
C GLY A 10 20.53 5.16 2.08
N PHE A 11 19.88 6.03 1.29
CA PHE A 11 18.50 5.89 0.81
C PHE A 11 18.20 4.54 0.13
N PRO A 12 18.91 4.10 -0.94
CA PRO A 12 18.62 2.83 -1.61
C PRO A 12 18.72 1.64 -0.66
N THR A 13 19.65 1.70 0.30
CA THR A 13 19.85 0.65 1.30
C THR A 13 18.67 0.58 2.27
N LEU A 14 18.24 1.73 2.77
CA LEU A 14 17.08 1.82 3.67
C LEU A 14 15.79 1.39 2.96
N LEU A 15 15.56 1.88 1.73
CA LEU A 15 14.40 1.49 0.93
C LEU A 15 14.37 -0.03 0.67
N ARG A 16 15.51 -0.61 0.30
CA ARG A 16 15.63 -2.06 0.06
C ARG A 16 15.38 -2.88 1.34
N LYS A 17 15.87 -2.40 2.49
CA LYS A 17 15.58 -3.01 3.80
C LYS A 17 14.08 -3.04 4.08
N GLU A 18 13.39 -1.91 3.88
CA GLU A 18 11.95 -1.79 4.13
C GLU A 18 11.13 -2.68 3.19
N ILE A 19 11.46 -2.68 1.90
CA ILE A 19 10.83 -3.56 0.91
C ILE A 19 11.04 -5.05 1.28
N LYS A 20 12.26 -5.42 1.70
CA LYS A 20 12.56 -6.79 2.13
C LYS A 20 11.80 -7.20 3.39
N ARG A 21 11.55 -6.27 4.34
CA ARG A 21 10.68 -6.54 5.50
C ARG A 21 9.28 -6.90 5.03
N PHE A 22 8.71 -6.10 4.12
CA PHE A 22 7.39 -6.37 3.56
C PHE A 22 7.32 -7.76 2.92
N TYR A 23 8.30 -8.15 2.09
CA TYR A 23 8.30 -9.46 1.44
C TYR A 23 8.20 -10.64 2.41
N LYS A 24 8.83 -10.55 3.60
CA LYS A 24 8.74 -11.61 4.61
C LYS A 24 7.32 -11.84 5.13
N VAL A 25 6.46 -10.83 5.05
CA VAL A 25 5.08 -10.86 5.54
C VAL A 25 4.06 -10.65 4.42
N ALA A 26 4.49 -10.70 3.15
CA ALA A 26 3.66 -10.34 2.01
C ALA A 26 2.35 -11.16 1.97
N PHE A 27 2.45 -12.47 2.23
CA PHE A 27 1.30 -13.37 2.23
C PHE A 27 0.20 -12.90 3.20
N GLN A 28 0.51 -12.69 4.48
CA GLN A 28 -0.48 -12.24 5.47
C GLN A 28 -1.01 -10.83 5.16
N THR A 29 -0.17 -9.95 4.62
CA THR A 29 -0.56 -8.56 4.36
C THR A 29 -1.44 -8.39 3.12
N VAL A 30 -1.34 -9.29 2.15
CA VAL A 30 -2.15 -9.26 0.93
C VAL A 30 -3.38 -10.17 1.07
N ALA A 31 -3.23 -11.35 1.66
CA ALA A 31 -4.31 -12.33 1.78
C ALA A 31 -5.49 -11.80 2.61
N ALA A 32 -5.22 -11.09 3.71
CA ALA A 32 -6.29 -10.56 4.56
C ALA A 32 -7.18 -9.53 3.83
N PRO A 33 -6.65 -8.45 3.21
CA PRO A 33 -7.44 -7.52 2.41
C PRO A 33 -8.17 -8.18 1.23
N VAL A 34 -7.52 -9.12 0.54
CA VAL A 34 -8.12 -9.89 -0.55
C VAL A 34 -9.34 -10.68 -0.07
N LEU A 35 -9.20 -11.42 1.04
CA LEU A 35 -10.29 -12.19 1.62
C LEU A 35 -11.44 -11.28 2.05
N THR A 36 -11.14 -10.15 2.71
CA THR A 36 -12.16 -9.17 3.11
C THR A 36 -12.91 -8.63 1.89
N ALA A 37 -12.22 -8.28 0.80
CA ALA A 37 -12.86 -7.79 -0.41
C ALA A 37 -13.75 -8.85 -1.06
N VAL A 38 -13.31 -10.10 -1.12
CA VAL A 38 -14.11 -11.23 -1.64
C VAL A 38 -15.37 -11.43 -0.82
N LEU A 39 -15.25 -11.48 0.51
CA LEU A 39 -16.40 -11.63 1.39
C LEU A 39 -17.36 -10.46 1.26
N TYR A 40 -16.84 -9.23 1.17
CA TYR A 40 -17.65 -8.04 0.98
C TYR A 40 -18.45 -8.11 -0.33
N LEU A 41 -17.79 -8.42 -1.45
CA LEU A 41 -18.48 -8.54 -2.74
C LEU A 41 -19.45 -9.73 -2.79
N MET A 42 -19.14 -10.85 -2.13
CA MET A 42 -20.05 -11.99 -2.09
C MET A 42 -21.33 -11.66 -1.30
N ILE A 43 -21.19 -11.03 -0.14
CA ILE A 43 -22.33 -10.65 0.70
C ILE A 43 -23.14 -9.55 0.03
N PHE A 44 -22.50 -8.42 -0.29
CA PHE A 44 -23.21 -7.26 -0.84
C PHE A 44 -23.63 -7.45 -2.29
N GLY A 45 -22.85 -8.18 -3.10
CA GLY A 45 -23.22 -8.53 -4.46
C GLY A 45 -24.51 -9.36 -4.49
N HIS A 46 -24.61 -10.39 -3.66
CA HIS A 46 -25.81 -11.23 -3.60
C HIS A 46 -27.00 -10.53 -2.93
N VAL A 47 -26.77 -9.77 -1.85
CA VAL A 47 -27.85 -9.08 -1.12
C VAL A 47 -28.47 -7.93 -1.93
N LEU A 48 -27.67 -7.22 -2.73
CA LEU A 48 -28.14 -6.10 -3.56
C LEU A 48 -28.49 -6.52 -5.00
N GLU A 49 -28.35 -7.79 -5.34
CA GLU A 49 -28.70 -8.34 -6.64
C GLU A 49 -30.18 -8.02 -6.97
N GLY A 50 -30.40 -7.28 -8.07
CA GLY A 50 -31.73 -6.93 -8.55
C GLY A 50 -32.49 -5.84 -7.75
N ARG A 51 -31.91 -5.25 -6.69
CA ARG A 51 -32.60 -4.21 -5.88
C ARG A 51 -32.16 -2.78 -6.14
N LEU A 52 -30.94 -2.54 -6.60
CA LEU A 52 -30.36 -1.21 -6.71
C LEU A 52 -29.48 -1.10 -7.96
N VAL A 53 -29.99 -0.43 -9.00
CA VAL A 53 -29.17 0.06 -10.11
C VAL A 53 -28.59 1.40 -9.67
N VAL A 54 -27.27 1.53 -9.61
CA VAL A 54 -26.61 2.78 -9.24
C VAL A 54 -26.47 3.61 -10.51
N TYR A 55 -27.13 4.77 -10.55
CA TYR A 55 -27.15 5.69 -11.70
C TYR A 55 -27.63 5.07 -13.04
N ASP A 56 -28.58 4.13 -13.02
CA ASP A 56 -29.22 3.48 -14.19
C ASP A 56 -28.27 2.74 -15.17
N LYS A 57 -26.95 2.72 -14.94
CA LYS A 57 -25.94 2.17 -15.86
C LYS A 57 -24.85 1.32 -15.21
N LEU A 58 -24.66 1.39 -13.89
CA LEU A 58 -23.61 0.65 -13.19
C LEU A 58 -24.22 -0.32 -12.17
N THR A 59 -23.70 -1.54 -12.19
CA THR A 59 -23.92 -2.53 -11.13
C THR A 59 -23.33 -2.01 -9.82
N TYR A 60 -23.99 -2.31 -8.71
CA TYR A 60 -23.52 -1.92 -7.38
C TYR A 60 -22.13 -2.52 -7.07
N THR A 61 -21.87 -3.74 -7.56
CA THR A 61 -20.57 -4.42 -7.51
C THR A 61 -19.47 -3.60 -8.18
N ALA A 62 -19.68 -3.13 -9.42
CA ALA A 62 -18.70 -2.29 -10.12
C ALA A 62 -18.40 -0.97 -9.39
N PHE A 63 -19.37 -0.42 -8.67
CA PHE A 63 -19.17 0.79 -7.86
C PHE A 63 -18.33 0.55 -6.59
N LEU A 64 -18.48 -0.61 -5.96
CA LEU A 64 -17.77 -0.95 -4.71
C LEU A 64 -16.28 -1.25 -4.92
N ILE A 65 -15.93 -1.86 -6.06
CA ILE A 65 -14.57 -2.34 -6.33
C ILE A 65 -13.50 -1.24 -6.15
N PRO A 66 -13.62 -0.05 -6.79
CA PRO A 66 -12.64 1.01 -6.61
C PRO A 66 -12.50 1.47 -5.15
N GLY A 67 -13.60 1.49 -4.40
CA GLY A 67 -13.61 1.84 -2.98
C GLY A 67 -12.82 0.85 -2.13
N LEU A 68 -13.05 -0.46 -2.33
CA LEU A 68 -12.35 -1.53 -1.62
C LEU A 68 -10.84 -1.54 -1.95
N VAL A 69 -10.49 -1.33 -3.21
CA VAL A 69 -9.10 -1.22 -3.66
C VAL A 69 -8.42 -0.04 -2.97
N MET A 70 -9.02 1.15 -3.02
CA MET A 70 -8.43 2.34 -2.41
C MET A 70 -8.33 2.22 -0.88
N MET A 71 -9.34 1.69 -0.22
CA MET A 71 -9.30 1.41 1.22
C MET A 71 -8.10 0.50 1.57
N SER A 72 -7.89 -0.54 0.76
CA SER A 72 -6.78 -1.48 0.95
C SER A 72 -5.42 -0.84 0.75
N VAL A 73 -5.25 -0.01 -0.29
CA VAL A 73 -4.02 0.76 -0.56
C VAL A 73 -3.69 1.68 0.61
N LEU A 74 -4.65 2.50 1.03
CA LEU A 74 -4.46 3.55 2.03
C LEU A 74 -4.13 2.96 3.41
N GLN A 75 -4.89 1.95 3.83
CA GLN A 75 -4.67 1.29 5.12
C GLN A 75 -3.33 0.55 5.16
N ASN A 76 -2.92 -0.10 4.06
CA ASN A 76 -1.64 -0.79 4.02
C ASN A 76 -0.45 0.15 3.93
N ALA A 77 -0.59 1.31 3.30
CA ALA A 77 0.44 2.34 3.31
C ALA A 77 0.68 2.86 4.74
N PHE A 78 -0.38 3.29 5.43
CA PHE A 78 -0.29 3.74 6.83
C PHE A 78 0.26 2.66 7.77
N ALA A 79 -0.27 1.44 7.66
CA ALA A 79 0.17 0.33 8.49
C ALA A 79 1.65 -0.04 8.22
N ASN A 80 2.18 0.19 7.02
CA ASN A 80 3.56 -0.13 6.71
C ASN A 80 4.55 0.71 7.50
N THR A 81 4.41 2.03 7.47
CA THR A 81 5.34 2.97 8.11
C THR A 81 5.20 2.89 9.63
N SER A 82 3.96 2.89 10.13
CA SER A 82 3.67 2.79 11.56
C SER A 82 4.24 1.52 12.17
N SER A 83 3.95 0.35 11.57
CA SER A 83 4.50 -0.92 12.10
C SER A 83 6.02 -0.97 12.02
N SER A 84 6.61 -0.37 10.99
CA SER A 84 8.06 -0.34 10.80
C SER A 84 8.79 0.41 11.90
N LEU A 85 8.32 1.62 12.20
CA LEU A 85 8.91 2.48 13.23
C LEU A 85 8.68 1.90 14.61
N ILE A 86 7.45 1.47 14.91
CA ILE A 86 7.11 0.90 16.21
C ILE A 86 7.92 -0.39 16.46
N GLN A 87 8.03 -1.27 15.48
CA GLN A 87 8.86 -2.46 15.60
C GLN A 87 10.33 -2.10 15.80
N SER A 88 10.86 -1.16 15.01
CA SER A 88 12.26 -0.71 15.15
C SER A 88 12.53 -0.08 16.52
N LYS A 89 11.57 0.64 17.09
CA LYS A 89 11.63 1.22 18.43
C LYS A 89 11.62 0.13 19.50
N ILE A 90 10.70 -0.83 19.42
CA ILE A 90 10.56 -1.93 20.39
C ILE A 90 11.79 -2.85 20.39
N THR A 91 12.33 -3.19 19.21
CA THR A 91 13.51 -4.05 19.09
C THR A 91 14.83 -3.29 19.29
N GLY A 92 14.79 -1.96 19.46
CA GLY A 92 15.99 -1.12 19.67
C GLY A 92 16.82 -0.86 18.41
N ASN A 93 16.42 -1.38 17.24
CA ASN A 93 17.15 -1.18 15.98
C ASN A 93 17.01 0.26 15.44
N LEU A 94 16.05 1.04 15.92
CA LEU A 94 15.86 2.44 15.51
C LEU A 94 17.14 3.27 15.74
N VAL A 95 17.87 3.00 16.83
CA VAL A 95 19.11 3.72 17.16
C VAL A 95 20.17 3.54 16.07
N PHE A 96 20.32 2.34 15.51
CA PHE A 96 21.28 2.10 14.42
C PHE A 96 20.92 2.83 13.12
N VAL A 97 19.62 3.02 12.87
CA VAL A 97 19.16 3.80 11.71
C VAL A 97 19.45 5.30 11.92
N LEU A 98 19.33 5.80 13.15
CA LEU A 98 19.62 7.19 13.50
C LEU A 98 21.11 7.50 13.60
N LEU A 99 21.96 6.52 13.90
CA LEU A 99 23.42 6.66 13.91
C LEU A 99 24.02 6.64 12.50
N ALA A 100 23.34 6.06 11.53
CA ALA A 100 23.76 6.13 10.14
C ALA A 100 23.68 7.59 9.67
N PRO A 101 24.65 8.08 8.86
CA PRO A 101 24.65 9.44 8.33
C PRO A 101 23.60 9.59 7.22
N LEU A 102 22.32 9.46 7.56
CA LEU A 102 21.16 9.63 6.68
C LEU A 102 20.60 11.03 6.85
N THR A 103 20.34 11.71 5.74
CA THR A 103 19.60 12.97 5.78
C THR A 103 18.12 12.71 6.09
N HIS A 104 17.44 13.71 6.66
CA HIS A 104 16.01 13.63 6.98
C HIS A 104 15.15 13.29 5.74
N LEU A 105 15.53 13.82 4.57
CA LEU A 105 14.83 13.53 3.31
C LEU A 105 15.04 12.10 2.84
N GLU A 106 16.24 11.53 2.98
CA GLU A 106 16.50 10.12 2.65
C GLU A 106 15.73 9.17 3.57
N PHE A 107 15.66 9.51 4.86
CA PHE A 107 14.86 8.74 5.82
C PHE A 107 13.37 8.80 5.44
N TYR A 108 12.80 10.01 5.34
CA TYR A 108 11.39 10.21 5.04
C TYR A 108 10.98 9.56 3.72
N SER A 109 11.71 9.84 2.64
CA SER A 109 11.40 9.31 1.30
C SER A 109 11.52 7.79 1.23
N ALA A 110 12.49 7.17 1.91
CA ALA A 110 12.64 5.71 1.90
C ALA A 110 11.44 5.02 2.55
N TYR A 111 10.98 5.51 3.71
CA TYR A 111 9.82 4.95 4.39
C TYR A 111 8.52 5.19 3.62
N VAL A 112 8.32 6.40 3.10
CA VAL A 112 7.10 6.73 2.33
C VAL A 112 7.04 5.93 1.04
N LEU A 113 8.13 5.82 0.28
CA LEU A 113 8.15 5.01 -0.95
C LEU A 113 7.96 3.52 -0.67
N ALA A 114 8.50 3.00 0.45
CA ALA A 114 8.22 1.63 0.87
C ALA A 114 6.74 1.43 1.24
N ALA A 115 6.10 2.44 1.85
CA ALA A 115 4.67 2.46 2.16
C ALA A 115 3.82 2.39 0.89
N VAL A 116 4.15 3.25 -0.08
CA VAL A 116 3.50 3.31 -1.39
C VAL A 116 3.64 1.96 -2.10
N PHE A 117 4.85 1.39 -2.13
CA PHE A 117 5.10 0.09 -2.76
C PHE A 117 4.19 -0.99 -2.17
N ARG A 118 4.15 -1.12 -0.84
CA ARG A 118 3.27 -2.10 -0.18
C ARG A 118 1.79 -1.82 -0.46
N GLY A 119 1.36 -0.56 -0.31
CA GLY A 119 -0.02 -0.16 -0.56
C GLY A 119 -0.48 -0.54 -1.97
N VAL A 120 0.34 -0.23 -2.98
CA VAL A 120 0.07 -0.56 -4.39
C VAL A 120 0.04 -2.08 -4.61
N VAL A 121 1.00 -2.84 -4.07
CA VAL A 121 1.00 -4.32 -4.21
C VAL A 121 -0.27 -4.93 -3.62
N VAL A 122 -0.71 -4.47 -2.45
CA VAL A 122 -1.93 -4.96 -1.81
C VAL A 122 -3.17 -4.54 -2.61
N GLY A 123 -3.24 -3.28 -3.05
CA GLY A 123 -4.31 -2.76 -3.89
C GLY A 123 -4.45 -3.52 -5.20
N LEU A 124 -3.33 -3.85 -5.85
CA LEU A 124 -3.31 -4.69 -7.05
C LEU A 124 -3.81 -6.11 -6.75
N GLY A 125 -3.42 -6.71 -5.63
CA GLY A 125 -3.95 -8.01 -5.20
C GLY A 125 -5.48 -8.00 -5.06
N VAL A 126 -6.02 -6.94 -4.44
CA VAL A 126 -7.47 -6.75 -4.29
C VAL A 126 -8.13 -6.47 -5.65
N LEU A 127 -7.52 -5.65 -6.51
CA LEU A 127 -8.06 -5.38 -7.84
C LEU A 127 -8.13 -6.66 -8.68
N LEU A 128 -7.06 -7.47 -8.69
CA LEU A 128 -6.99 -8.71 -9.46
C LEU A 128 -8.08 -9.71 -9.04
N ILE A 129 -8.36 -9.86 -7.74
CA ILE A 129 -9.41 -10.79 -7.30
C ILE A 129 -10.82 -10.25 -7.58
N THR A 130 -11.01 -8.93 -7.51
CA THR A 130 -12.32 -8.32 -7.70
C THR A 130 -12.74 -8.27 -9.17
N LEU A 131 -11.80 -8.34 -10.12
CA LEU A 131 -12.09 -8.50 -11.55
C LEU A 131 -12.85 -9.78 -11.90
N PHE A 132 -12.83 -10.81 -11.06
CA PHE A 132 -13.67 -12.01 -11.23
C PHE A 132 -15.15 -11.76 -10.94
N PHE A 133 -15.48 -10.69 -10.22
CA PHE A 133 -16.86 -10.32 -9.90
C PHE A 133 -17.40 -9.33 -10.92
N ASP A 134 -16.65 -8.25 -11.20
CA ASP A 134 -17.09 -7.21 -12.12
C ASP A 134 -15.90 -6.41 -12.67
N VAL A 135 -16.07 -5.78 -13.83
CA VAL A 135 -15.03 -4.95 -14.46
C VAL A 135 -15.40 -3.48 -14.29
N PRO A 136 -14.75 -2.73 -13.37
CA PRO A 136 -15.01 -1.31 -13.22
C PRO A 136 -14.57 -0.53 -14.47
N ALA A 137 -15.33 0.49 -14.83
CA ALA A 137 -15.02 1.35 -15.97
C ALA A 137 -13.73 2.16 -15.72
N MET A 138 -12.63 1.78 -16.36
CA MET A 138 -11.34 2.47 -16.27
C MET A 138 -11.20 3.49 -17.41
N GLN A 139 -11.79 4.68 -17.25
CA GLN A 139 -11.63 5.76 -18.25
C GLN A 139 -10.25 6.41 -18.22
N ASN A 140 -9.67 6.59 -17.02
CA ASN A 140 -8.46 7.39 -16.83
C ASN A 140 -7.43 6.65 -15.96
N PRO A 141 -6.71 5.65 -16.49
CA PRO A 141 -5.79 4.82 -15.71
C PRO A 141 -4.62 5.62 -15.11
N VAL A 142 -4.15 6.66 -15.79
CA VAL A 142 -3.07 7.53 -15.28
C VAL A 142 -3.51 8.25 -14.00
N TRP A 143 -4.75 8.76 -13.98
CA TRP A 143 -5.29 9.42 -12.79
C TRP A 143 -5.49 8.43 -11.64
N ILE A 144 -5.94 7.21 -11.92
CA ILE A 144 -6.06 6.16 -10.89
C ILE A 144 -4.71 5.89 -10.23
N LEU A 145 -3.65 5.71 -11.03
CA LEU A 145 -2.30 5.49 -10.50
C LEU A 145 -1.79 6.69 -9.70
N LEU A 146 -2.03 7.91 -10.18
CA LEU A 146 -1.63 9.13 -9.48
C LEU A 146 -2.36 9.25 -8.12
N PHE A 147 -3.68 9.03 -8.09
CA PHE A 147 -4.46 9.04 -6.85
C PHE A 147 -4.01 7.96 -5.87
N ALA A 148 -3.75 6.74 -6.36
CA ALA A 148 -3.22 5.66 -5.54
C ALA A 148 -1.85 6.01 -4.96
N PHE A 149 -0.95 6.57 -5.78
CA PHE A 149 0.39 7.01 -5.35
C PHE A 149 0.31 8.13 -4.32
N MET A 150 -0.40 9.21 -4.61
CA MET A 150 -0.51 10.37 -3.72
C MET A 150 -1.23 10.02 -2.42
N GLY A 151 -2.33 9.26 -2.51
CA GLY A 151 -3.06 8.79 -1.34
C GLY A 151 -2.18 7.89 -0.45
N ALA A 152 -1.48 6.93 -1.04
CA ALA A 152 -0.55 6.08 -0.30
C ALA A 152 0.63 6.88 0.28
N ALA A 153 1.12 7.91 -0.41
CA ALA A 153 2.20 8.75 0.08
C ALA A 153 1.76 9.59 1.29
N ILE A 154 0.55 10.17 1.25
CA ILE A 154 -0.03 10.92 2.38
C ILE A 154 -0.21 10.00 3.58
N LEU A 155 -0.86 8.84 3.40
CA LEU A 155 -1.13 7.91 4.49
C LEU A 155 0.15 7.26 5.02
N GLY A 156 1.10 6.95 4.14
CA GLY A 156 2.44 6.50 4.52
C GLY A 156 3.18 7.55 5.33
N GLY A 157 3.08 8.83 4.94
CA GLY A 157 3.64 9.96 5.67
C GLY A 157 2.97 10.19 7.03
N LEU A 158 1.66 10.01 7.15
CA LEU A 158 0.94 10.10 8.43
C LEU A 158 1.25 8.95 9.39
N GLY A 159 1.62 7.78 8.86
CA GLY A 159 2.02 6.64 9.67
C GLY A 159 3.47 6.70 10.16
N LEU A 160 4.28 7.62 9.61
CA LEU A 160 5.66 7.88 10.03
C LEU A 160 5.68 8.87 11.20
#